data_AF-A0A1X7TWG5-F1
#
_entry.id   AF-A0A1X7TWG5-F1
#
_cell.length_a   1.000
_cell.length_b   1.000
_cell.length_c   1.000
_cell.angle_alpha   90.00
_cell.angle_beta   90.00
_cell.angle_gamma   90.00
#
_symmetry.space_group_name_H-M   'P 1'
#
loop_
_entity.id
_entity.type
_entity.pdbx_description
1 polymer ?
#
loop_
_entity_poly.entity_id
_entity_poly.type
_entity_poly.pdbx_seq_one_letter_code
_entity_poly.pdbx_strand_id
1 'polypeptide(L)'
;MISIAEKDRNALRFLWVKNPLEESSDYTVLRFTRVVFGVSSSPFLLNATVHYHLTLNLELQKALVSKLLRSFYVDDVITGANTVKEAFSLYTESKELMRKGGFNLCKFNTNDPALQERISLNEGTCTAPEADETYTQMALNKVQTKLRGERKVLGLIWNVDDDEMVYDLRNVVDTVTEVGPTKRQIVSLTGRSFRRFTSRRGTPLKVISDNGTTFTSAAKVINSIVTDRAVSEYMSGLRVDWRFNLEKAPWWGGLFERMIGLMKRCLRKIIGRSGLTYDELLTAIIEVESILNSRPLCFIASDDLEEPLTPSHLITGRRLTNIPDELCYRRINEEFNDEVSPTLLNRRLRYLHAVLDKFWVRWRDEYLLSLRERYTREQKSCSPRKIKVGDVVIVHSDEKARSFWKLGRVEEIIMGADGNARGGVVRLLSKGKRTTLLKRPVQKLIPLEVEESPEMEESPDIERTDPTVDASEKKKEDDREGTVIEDGNRKSTRPRRIAAVEARDKILARLCEN
;
A
#
# COMPACT_ATOMS: atom_id res chain seq x y z
N MET A 1 -34.17 20.67 16.22
CA MET A 1 -33.69 20.36 14.85
C MET A 1 -33.61 21.65 14.03
N ILE A 2 -32.52 21.85 13.27
CA ILE A 2 -32.16 23.15 12.66
C ILE A 2 -32.98 23.41 11.40
N SER A 3 -33.67 24.55 11.35
CA SER A 3 -34.47 24.98 10.18
C SER A 3 -33.59 25.47 9.03
N ILE A 4 -33.99 25.18 7.81
CA ILE A 4 -33.43 25.83 6.61
C ILE A 4 -34.25 27.09 6.30
N ALA A 5 -33.56 28.19 6.00
CA ALA A 5 -34.18 29.43 5.55
C ALA A 5 -35.01 29.19 4.29
N GLU A 6 -36.20 29.77 4.21
CA GLU A 6 -37.19 29.42 3.17
C GLU A 6 -36.66 29.60 1.74
N LYS A 7 -35.86 30.66 1.52
CA LYS A 7 -35.18 30.94 0.25
C LYS A 7 -34.23 29.82 -0.21
N ASP A 8 -33.64 29.08 0.72
CA ASP A 8 -32.60 28.06 0.44
C ASP A 8 -33.19 26.65 0.32
N ARG A 9 -34.45 26.42 0.76
CA ARG A 9 -35.10 25.09 0.76
C ARG A 9 -35.20 24.48 -0.63
N ASN A 10 -35.28 25.30 -1.68
CA ASN A 10 -35.37 24.79 -3.06
C ASN A 10 -34.10 24.10 -3.54
N ALA A 11 -32.93 24.39 -2.93
CA ALA A 11 -31.68 23.69 -3.22
C ALA A 11 -31.66 22.25 -2.67
N LEU A 12 -32.61 21.89 -1.80
CA LEU A 12 -32.70 20.59 -1.13
C LEU A 12 -34.00 19.86 -1.51
N ARG A 13 -34.35 19.95 -2.80
CA ARG A 13 -35.45 19.18 -3.38
C ARG A 13 -35.03 17.75 -3.62
N PHE A 14 -35.98 16.84 -3.46
CA PHE A 14 -35.82 15.43 -3.81
C PHE A 14 -37.12 14.89 -4.39
N LEU A 15 -36.99 13.84 -5.19
CA LEU A 15 -38.13 13.12 -5.74
C LEU A 15 -38.51 12.00 -4.77
N TRP A 16 -39.79 11.92 -4.43
CA TRP A 16 -40.35 10.83 -3.66
C TRP A 16 -41.22 9.97 -4.57
N VAL A 17 -40.72 8.78 -4.91
CA VAL A 17 -41.44 7.81 -5.74
C VAL A 17 -42.46 7.08 -4.85
N LYS A 18 -43.72 7.02 -5.27
CA LYS A 18 -44.79 6.38 -4.47
C LYS A 18 -44.60 4.87 -4.37
N ASN A 19 -44.25 4.20 -5.46
CA ASN A 19 -43.95 2.78 -5.50
C ASN A 19 -42.62 2.49 -6.23
N PRO A 20 -41.50 2.27 -5.52
CA PRO A 20 -40.18 2.08 -6.13
C PRO A 20 -40.01 0.74 -6.87
N LEU A 21 -41.01 -0.16 -6.81
CA LEU A 21 -40.96 -1.47 -7.47
C LEU A 21 -41.68 -1.48 -8.84
N GLU A 22 -42.38 -0.40 -9.20
CA GLU A 22 -43.08 -0.26 -10.47
C GLU A 22 -42.28 0.64 -11.44
N GLU A 23 -42.09 0.18 -12.68
CA GLU A 23 -41.31 0.89 -13.71
C GLU A 23 -41.88 2.28 -14.09
N SER A 24 -43.18 2.51 -13.88
CA SER A 24 -43.86 3.76 -14.23
C SER A 24 -44.59 4.39 -13.04
N SER A 25 -43.99 4.35 -11.84
CA SER A 25 -44.62 4.93 -10.65
C SER A 25 -44.55 6.46 -10.63
N ASP A 26 -45.66 7.09 -10.27
CA ASP A 26 -45.74 8.53 -10.01
C ASP A 26 -44.74 8.97 -8.94
N TYR A 27 -44.19 10.16 -9.11
CA TYR A 27 -43.32 10.80 -8.13
C TYR A 27 -43.86 12.16 -7.69
N THR A 28 -43.51 12.55 -6.46
CA THR A 28 -43.78 13.88 -5.92
C THR A 28 -42.47 14.60 -5.65
N VAL A 29 -42.37 15.88 -6.01
CA VAL A 29 -41.23 16.72 -5.63
C VAL A 29 -41.43 17.25 -4.22
N LEU A 30 -40.57 16.86 -3.30
CA LEU A 30 -40.53 17.35 -1.93
C LEU A 30 -39.28 18.20 -1.71
N ARG A 31 -39.26 18.98 -0.63
CA ARG A 31 -38.09 19.78 -0.23
C ARG A 31 -37.88 19.68 1.26
N PHE A 32 -36.62 19.60 1.68
CA PHE A 32 -36.31 19.60 3.10
C PHE A 32 -36.54 20.98 3.73
N THR A 33 -37.12 20.98 4.92
CA THR A 33 -37.31 22.20 5.74
C THR A 33 -36.29 22.27 6.89
N ARG A 34 -35.52 21.21 7.09
CA ARG A 34 -34.50 21.04 8.13
C ARG A 34 -33.18 20.61 7.52
N VAL A 35 -32.07 20.99 8.17
CA VAL A 35 -30.72 20.59 7.75
C VAL A 35 -30.65 19.06 7.64
N VAL A 36 -30.14 18.57 6.51
CA VAL A 36 -30.09 17.13 6.18
C VAL A 36 -28.67 16.58 6.24
N PHE A 37 -28.56 15.29 6.50
CA PHE A 37 -27.28 14.59 6.38
C PHE A 37 -26.83 14.50 4.91
N GLY A 38 -25.51 14.48 4.69
CA GLY A 38 -24.91 14.27 3.37
C GLY A 38 -24.64 15.53 2.53
N VAL A 39 -25.08 16.71 2.98
CA VAL A 39 -24.74 17.99 2.31
C VAL A 39 -23.51 18.61 2.96
N SER A 40 -22.60 19.15 2.16
CA SER A 40 -21.31 19.70 2.62
C SER A 40 -21.44 20.83 3.66
N SER A 41 -22.50 21.63 3.59
CA SER A 41 -22.76 22.71 4.55
C SER A 41 -23.38 22.24 5.88
N SER A 42 -23.94 21.04 5.94
CA SER A 42 -24.71 20.57 7.09
C SER A 42 -23.88 20.43 8.38
N PRO A 43 -22.65 19.87 8.37
CA PRO A 43 -21.81 19.81 9.56
C PRO A 43 -21.50 21.21 10.13
N PHE A 44 -21.24 22.18 9.25
CA PHE A 44 -21.00 23.56 9.68
C PHE A 44 -22.25 24.17 10.34
N LEU A 45 -23.42 24.04 9.70
CA LEU A 45 -24.67 24.58 10.25
C LEU A 45 -25.02 23.96 11.60
N LEU A 46 -24.80 22.65 11.77
CA LEU A 46 -24.96 21.97 13.05
C LEU A 46 -24.01 22.52 14.11
N ASN A 47 -22.71 22.48 13.84
CA ASN A 47 -21.69 22.90 14.79
C ASN A 47 -21.83 24.37 15.18
N ALA A 48 -22.10 25.26 14.21
CA ALA A 48 -22.31 26.68 14.47
C ALA A 48 -23.54 26.92 15.36
N THR A 49 -24.64 26.20 15.12
CA THR A 49 -25.86 26.34 15.93
C THR A 49 -25.66 25.80 17.35
N VAL A 50 -25.02 24.64 17.49
CA VAL A 50 -24.69 24.05 18.80
C VAL A 50 -23.74 24.96 19.57
N HIS A 51 -22.67 25.45 18.92
CA HIS A 51 -21.73 26.37 19.55
C HIS A 51 -22.41 27.66 20.00
N TYR A 52 -23.25 28.26 19.14
CA TYR A 52 -24.02 29.45 19.49
C TYR A 52 -24.91 29.21 20.72
N HIS A 53 -25.70 28.12 20.72
CA HIS A 53 -26.56 27.75 21.85
C HIS A 53 -25.78 27.57 23.16
N LEU A 54 -24.63 26.87 23.10
CA LEU A 54 -23.77 26.67 24.26
C LEU A 54 -23.18 28.00 24.76
N THR A 55 -22.68 28.87 23.87
CA THR A 55 -22.11 30.17 24.26
C THR A 55 -23.14 31.12 24.90
N LEU A 56 -24.41 31.07 24.49
CA LEU A 56 -25.48 31.86 25.12
C LEU A 56 -25.70 31.49 26.60
N ASN A 57 -25.35 30.27 26.99
CA ASN A 57 -25.54 29.76 28.35
C ASN A 57 -24.24 29.76 29.18
N LEU A 58 -23.15 30.33 28.64
CA LEU A 58 -21.81 30.25 29.25
C LEU A 58 -21.74 30.90 30.64
N GLU A 59 -22.40 32.04 30.84
CA GLU A 59 -22.38 32.77 32.12
C GLU A 59 -23.14 32.05 33.24
N LEU A 60 -24.15 31.24 32.90
CA LEU A 60 -24.98 30.53 33.88
C LEU A 60 -24.39 29.18 34.28
N GLN A 61 -23.68 28.51 33.36
CA GLN A 61 -23.21 27.12 33.54
C GLN A 61 -21.79 26.93 32.98
N LYS A 62 -20.87 27.82 33.37
CA LYS A 62 -19.50 27.91 32.80
C LYS A 62 -18.75 26.57 32.72
N ALA A 63 -18.78 25.78 33.79
CA ALA A 63 -18.05 24.50 33.86
C ALA A 63 -18.63 23.45 32.88
N LEU A 64 -19.96 23.29 32.86
CA LEU A 64 -20.66 22.37 31.97
C LEU A 64 -20.51 22.76 30.50
N VAL A 65 -20.74 24.03 30.19
CA VAL A 65 -20.66 24.56 28.82
C VAL A 65 -19.25 24.41 28.27
N SER A 66 -18.22 24.76 29.05
CA SER A 66 -16.83 24.60 28.64
C SER A 66 -16.46 23.15 28.37
N LYS A 67 -17.02 22.22 29.14
CA LYS A 67 -16.82 20.79 28.96
C LYS A 67 -17.50 20.29 27.69
N LEU A 68 -18.77 20.62 27.48
CA LEU A 68 -19.52 20.26 26.28
C LEU A 68 -18.88 20.82 25.01
N LEU A 69 -18.48 22.09 24.99
CA LEU A 69 -17.79 22.70 23.83
C LEU A 69 -16.53 21.94 23.40
N ARG A 70 -15.81 21.31 24.35
CA ARG A 70 -14.61 20.50 24.08
C ARG A 70 -14.94 19.04 23.73
N SER A 71 -16.15 18.59 24.04
CA SER A 71 -16.59 17.20 23.94
C SER A 71 -17.44 16.89 22.72
N PHE A 72 -17.96 17.91 22.02
CA PHE A 72 -18.69 17.73 20.77
C PHE A 72 -17.73 17.41 19.62
N TYR A 73 -18.04 16.35 18.89
CA TYR A 73 -17.48 16.06 17.57
C TYR A 73 -18.64 15.81 16.60
N VAL A 74 -18.89 16.79 15.73
CA VAL A 74 -20.06 16.78 14.81
C VAL A 74 -21.36 16.58 15.61
N ASP A 75 -22.02 15.44 15.49
CA ASP A 75 -23.26 15.08 16.17
C ASP A 75 -23.06 14.23 17.44
N ASP A 76 -21.83 13.79 17.72
CA ASP A 76 -21.48 12.98 18.89
C ASP A 76 -20.93 13.82 20.04
N VAL A 77 -21.21 13.40 21.29
CA VAL A 77 -20.64 13.98 22.52
C VAL A 77 -19.86 12.90 23.26
N ILE A 78 -18.58 13.16 23.53
CA ILE A 78 -17.71 12.23 24.25
C ILE A 78 -17.11 12.94 25.46
N THR A 79 -17.51 12.48 26.64
CA THR A 79 -17.12 13.09 27.91
C THR A 79 -17.22 12.07 29.05
N GLY A 80 -16.51 12.31 30.14
CA GLY A 80 -16.57 11.48 31.35
C GLY A 80 -16.51 12.30 32.65
N ALA A 81 -16.65 11.64 33.79
CA ALA A 81 -16.44 12.21 35.12
C ALA A 81 -15.80 11.16 36.04
N ASN A 82 -15.28 11.59 37.20
CA ASN A 82 -14.51 10.72 38.08
C ASN A 82 -15.38 9.86 39.00
N THR A 83 -16.67 10.20 39.13
CA THR A 83 -17.62 9.45 39.96
C THR A 83 -18.96 9.29 39.25
N VAL A 84 -19.69 8.20 39.57
CA VAL A 84 -21.04 7.94 39.06
C VAL A 84 -22.00 9.09 39.35
N LYS A 85 -21.86 9.73 40.51
CA LYS A 85 -22.70 10.87 40.91
C LYS A 85 -22.45 12.08 39.99
N GLU A 86 -21.20 12.43 39.75
CA GLU A 86 -20.83 13.53 38.84
C GLU A 86 -21.22 13.22 37.40
N ALA A 87 -21.01 11.98 36.94
CA ALA A 87 -21.35 11.55 35.59
C ALA A 87 -22.87 11.60 35.35
N PHE A 88 -23.67 11.21 36.35
CA PHE A 88 -25.13 11.33 36.26
C PHE A 88 -25.61 12.78 36.29
N SER A 89 -24.96 13.66 37.07
CA SER A 89 -25.21 15.11 37.03
C SER A 89 -24.91 15.66 35.65
N LEU A 90 -23.76 15.30 35.08
CA LEU A 90 -23.34 15.67 33.74
C LEU A 90 -24.36 15.23 32.68
N TYR A 91 -24.83 13.99 32.73
CA TYR A 91 -25.88 13.48 31.85
C TYR A 91 -27.17 14.33 31.93
N THR A 92 -27.67 14.54 33.16
CA THR A 92 -28.94 15.24 33.39
C THR A 92 -28.87 16.70 32.97
N GLU A 93 -27.81 17.39 33.38
CA GLU A 93 -27.59 18.80 33.09
C GLU A 93 -27.32 19.03 31.59
N SER A 94 -26.52 18.18 30.94
CA SER A 94 -26.26 18.28 29.50
C SER A 94 -27.53 18.09 28.69
N LYS A 95 -28.36 17.10 29.07
CA LYS A 95 -29.63 16.82 28.39
C LYS A 95 -30.59 18.00 28.52
N GLU A 96 -30.73 18.57 29.73
CA GLU A 96 -31.59 19.73 29.95
C GLU A 96 -31.08 20.97 29.21
N LEU A 97 -29.77 21.24 29.23
CA LEU A 97 -29.17 22.35 28.50
C LEU A 97 -29.40 22.23 27.00
N MET A 98 -29.14 21.07 26.41
CA MET A 98 -29.33 20.85 24.96
C MET A 98 -30.82 20.87 24.57
N ARG A 99 -31.72 20.40 25.44
CA ARG A 99 -33.18 20.44 25.25
C ARG A 99 -33.69 21.87 25.09
N LYS A 100 -33.14 22.84 25.83
CA LYS A 100 -33.48 24.27 25.67
C LYS A 100 -33.17 24.80 24.27
N GLY A 101 -32.15 24.26 23.61
CA GLY A 101 -31.80 24.56 22.22
C GLY A 101 -32.60 23.75 21.18
N GLY A 102 -33.55 22.91 21.61
CA GLY A 102 -34.30 22.02 20.73
C GLY A 102 -33.49 20.83 20.20
N PHE A 103 -32.44 20.44 20.92
CA PHE A 103 -31.62 19.25 20.65
C PHE A 103 -31.92 18.18 21.69
N ASN A 104 -32.12 16.94 21.24
CA ASN A 104 -32.33 15.80 22.12
C ASN A 104 -31.08 14.92 22.12
N LEU A 105 -30.28 14.98 23.19
CA LEU A 105 -29.19 14.03 23.38
C LEU A 105 -29.80 12.65 23.66
N CYS A 106 -29.35 11.63 22.93
CA CYS A 106 -29.86 10.27 23.00
C CYS A 106 -28.73 9.25 22.77
N LYS A 107 -29.06 7.95 22.81
CA LYS A 107 -28.10 6.84 22.58
C LYS A 107 -26.90 6.87 23.55
N PHE A 108 -27.15 7.18 24.83
CA PHE A 108 -26.12 7.22 25.87
C PHE A 108 -25.51 5.84 26.12
N ASN A 109 -24.17 5.79 26.24
CA ASN A 109 -23.41 4.61 26.61
C ASN A 109 -22.41 4.98 27.72
N THR A 110 -22.15 4.06 28.64
CA THR A 110 -21.18 4.23 29.75
C THR A 110 -20.47 2.91 30.04
N ASN A 111 -19.23 3.00 30.51
CA ASN A 111 -18.44 1.89 31.02
C ASN A 111 -18.81 1.48 32.47
N ASP A 112 -19.54 2.34 33.20
CA ASP A 112 -20.01 2.04 34.56
C ASP A 112 -21.43 1.43 34.56
N PRO A 113 -21.62 0.20 35.07
CA PRO A 113 -22.93 -0.46 35.10
C PRO A 113 -23.98 0.24 35.98
N ALA A 114 -23.58 0.81 37.11
CA ALA A 114 -24.50 1.50 38.03
C ALA A 114 -25.00 2.81 37.39
N LEU A 115 -24.14 3.50 36.64
CA LEU A 115 -24.54 4.64 35.83
C LEU A 115 -25.47 4.23 34.70
N GLN A 116 -25.19 3.12 34.01
CA GLN A 116 -26.04 2.61 32.91
C GLN A 116 -27.47 2.32 33.39
N GLU A 117 -27.61 1.67 34.54
CA GLU A 117 -28.91 1.39 35.16
C GLU A 117 -29.65 2.70 35.51
N ARG A 118 -28.94 3.65 36.13
CA ARG A 118 -29.52 4.94 36.54
C ARG A 118 -29.97 5.78 35.35
N ILE A 119 -29.22 5.78 34.25
CA ILE A 119 -29.62 6.42 32.98
C ILE A 119 -30.85 5.70 32.42
N SER A 120 -30.85 4.36 32.38
CA SER A 120 -31.96 3.57 31.82
C SER A 120 -33.28 3.81 32.57
N LEU A 121 -33.24 3.91 33.90
CA LEU A 121 -34.40 4.27 34.72
C LEU A 121 -34.92 5.67 34.39
N ASN A 122 -34.03 6.62 34.10
CA ASN A 122 -34.39 8.00 33.81
C ASN A 122 -34.88 8.24 32.37
N GLU A 123 -34.46 7.39 31.41
CA GLU A 123 -34.99 7.39 30.03
C GLU A 123 -36.39 6.74 29.93
N GLY A 124 -36.79 5.97 30.96
CA GLY A 124 -37.99 5.13 30.92
C GLY A 124 -37.79 3.89 30.03
N THR A 125 -38.53 2.80 30.28
CA THR A 125 -38.57 1.60 29.42
C THR A 125 -39.21 1.91 28.08
N CYS A 126 -38.52 2.69 27.25
CA CYS A 126 -38.77 2.89 25.85
C CYS A 126 -37.44 2.63 25.14
N THR A 127 -37.09 1.35 25.01
CA THR A 127 -36.33 0.91 23.83
C THR A 127 -37.18 1.28 22.63
N ALA A 128 -37.04 2.52 22.13
CA ALA A 128 -37.44 2.83 20.77
C ALA A 128 -36.76 1.76 19.91
N PRO A 129 -37.51 0.97 19.13
CA PRO A 129 -36.92 -0.07 18.30
C PRO A 129 -35.83 0.58 17.45
N GLU A 130 -34.69 -0.09 17.35
CA GLU A 130 -33.52 0.30 16.56
C GLU A 130 -33.88 0.42 15.07
N ALA A 131 -34.68 1.42 14.71
CA ALA A 131 -35.17 1.62 13.34
C ALA A 131 -34.04 2.04 12.38
N ASP A 132 -32.93 2.57 12.91
CA ASP A 132 -31.72 2.88 12.13
C ASP A 132 -30.84 1.64 11.86
N GLU A 133 -30.94 0.59 12.69
CA GLU A 133 -30.15 -0.63 12.45
C GLU A 133 -30.69 -1.38 11.22
N THR A 134 -32.00 -1.33 10.96
CA THR A 134 -32.61 -2.11 9.88
C THR A 134 -32.14 -1.66 8.49
N TYR A 135 -32.02 -0.35 8.23
CA TYR A 135 -31.58 0.12 6.90
C TYR A 135 -30.09 -0.15 6.64
N THR A 136 -29.26 -0.01 7.68
CA THR A 136 -27.81 -0.22 7.57
C THR A 136 -27.45 -1.71 7.50
N GLN A 137 -28.19 -2.58 8.21
CA GLN A 137 -28.05 -4.03 8.18
C GLN A 137 -28.65 -4.66 6.91
N MET A 138 -29.69 -4.07 6.31
CA MET A 138 -30.24 -4.54 5.03
C MET A 138 -29.37 -4.16 3.82
N ALA A 139 -28.73 -2.99 3.83
CA ALA A 139 -27.86 -2.55 2.73
C ALA A 139 -26.51 -3.30 2.67
N LEU A 140 -26.10 -3.90 3.78
CA LEU A 140 -24.85 -4.66 3.91
C LEU A 140 -25.23 -6.04 4.47
N ASN A 141 -25.39 -7.04 3.61
CA ASN A 141 -25.49 -8.48 3.98
C ASN A 141 -24.26 -8.94 4.79
N LYS A 142 -24.10 -8.43 6.00
CA LYS A 142 -23.01 -8.70 6.93
C LYS A 142 -23.64 -8.91 8.30
N VAL A 143 -23.92 -10.16 8.61
CA VAL A 143 -24.18 -10.60 9.97
C VAL A 143 -22.86 -10.46 10.73
N GLN A 144 -22.62 -9.29 11.31
CA GLN A 144 -21.54 -9.11 12.27
C GLN A 144 -22.08 -9.56 13.62
N THR A 145 -21.54 -10.65 14.17
CA THR A 145 -21.79 -11.08 15.55
C THR A 145 -21.17 -10.05 16.49
N LYS A 146 -21.93 -9.00 16.82
CA LYS A 146 -21.61 -8.03 17.89
C LYS A 146 -21.34 -8.83 19.17
N LEU A 147 -20.13 -8.73 19.72
CA LEU A 147 -19.85 -9.29 21.05
C LEU A 147 -20.54 -8.41 22.11
N ARG A 148 -20.77 -8.99 23.29
CA ARG A 148 -21.35 -8.27 24.44
C ARG A 148 -20.48 -7.05 24.78
N GLY A 149 -21.10 -5.91 25.09
CA GLY A 149 -20.40 -4.69 25.49
C GLY A 149 -19.90 -3.80 24.34
N GLU A 150 -19.95 -4.23 23.08
CA GLU A 150 -19.40 -3.44 21.97
C GLU A 150 -20.33 -2.29 21.53
N ARG A 151 -19.78 -1.07 21.46
CA ARG A 151 -20.44 0.15 20.98
C ARG A 151 -19.58 0.86 19.96
N LYS A 152 -20.18 1.64 19.06
CA LYS A 152 -19.41 2.47 18.10
C LYS A 152 -19.23 3.87 18.67
N VAL A 153 -18.00 4.39 18.61
CA VAL A 153 -17.66 5.77 18.99
C VAL A 153 -16.70 6.33 17.95
N LEU A 154 -17.10 7.39 17.23
CA LEU A 154 -16.32 8.04 16.17
C LEU A 154 -15.74 7.08 15.10
N GLY A 155 -16.48 6.02 14.77
CA GLY A 155 -16.05 5.01 13.80
C GLY A 155 -15.12 3.93 14.35
N LEU A 156 -14.76 3.98 15.64
CA LEU A 156 -14.07 2.91 16.37
C LEU A 156 -15.06 2.07 17.17
N ILE A 157 -14.64 0.86 17.60
CA ILE A 157 -15.41 0.07 18.57
C ILE A 157 -14.87 0.41 19.97
N TRP A 158 -15.77 0.68 20.91
CA TRP A 158 -15.49 0.80 22.33
C TRP A 158 -16.16 -0.36 23.05
N ASN A 159 -15.38 -1.17 23.76
CA ASN A 159 -15.90 -2.18 24.66
C ASN A 159 -16.17 -1.51 26.01
N VAL A 160 -17.45 -1.34 26.36
CA VAL A 160 -17.85 -0.64 27.57
C VAL A 160 -17.60 -1.47 28.84
N ASP A 161 -17.61 -2.80 28.74
CA ASP A 161 -17.45 -3.67 29.92
C ASP A 161 -15.99 -3.61 30.44
N ASP A 162 -15.02 -3.52 29.54
CA ASP A 162 -13.58 -3.47 29.86
C ASP A 162 -12.97 -2.05 29.76
N ASP A 163 -13.74 -1.07 29.29
CA ASP A 163 -13.31 0.30 28.99
C ASP A 163 -12.13 0.39 28.00
N GLU A 164 -12.16 -0.41 26.94
CA GLU A 164 -11.10 -0.48 25.94
C GLU A 164 -11.58 -0.06 24.54
N MET A 165 -10.77 0.74 23.84
CA MET A 165 -10.99 0.99 22.41
C MET A 165 -10.48 -0.20 21.60
N VAL A 166 -11.41 -0.86 20.93
CA VAL A 166 -11.17 -2.07 20.14
C VAL A 166 -11.05 -1.70 18.67
N TYR A 167 -9.91 -2.08 18.08
CA TYR A 167 -9.77 -2.09 16.62
C TYR A 167 -10.24 -3.45 16.09
N ASP A 168 -11.43 -3.45 15.48
CA ASP A 168 -12.06 -4.69 15.03
C ASP A 168 -11.43 -5.23 13.76
N LEU A 169 -10.47 -6.13 13.97
CA LEU A 169 -9.87 -6.93 12.91
C LEU A 169 -10.69 -8.17 12.59
N ARG A 170 -11.77 -8.52 13.30
CA ARG A 170 -12.52 -9.78 13.05
C ARG A 170 -12.98 -9.85 11.61
N ASN A 171 -13.55 -8.80 11.02
CA ASN A 171 -13.85 -8.79 9.59
C ASN A 171 -12.65 -9.12 8.69
N VAL A 172 -11.45 -8.61 9.02
CA VAL A 172 -10.22 -8.87 8.26
C VAL A 172 -9.72 -10.28 8.53
N VAL A 173 -9.79 -10.72 9.79
CA VAL A 173 -9.42 -12.04 10.28
C VAL A 173 -10.40 -13.05 9.71
N ASP A 174 -11.70 -13.01 9.96
CA ASP A 174 -12.76 -13.83 9.35
C ASP A 174 -12.68 -13.86 7.82
N THR A 175 -12.44 -12.73 7.14
CA THR A 175 -12.17 -12.74 5.68
C THR A 175 -10.95 -13.57 5.30
N VAL A 176 -9.94 -13.65 6.18
CA VAL A 176 -8.70 -14.41 6.04
C VAL A 176 -8.80 -15.84 6.62
N THR A 177 -9.58 -16.09 7.68
CA THR A 177 -9.72 -17.35 8.41
C THR A 177 -10.89 -18.20 7.95
N GLU A 178 -12.07 -17.63 7.65
CA GLU A 178 -13.25 -18.43 7.24
C GLU A 178 -13.11 -18.98 5.81
N VAL A 179 -12.47 -18.24 4.92
CA VAL A 179 -12.51 -18.54 3.49
C VAL A 179 -11.26 -19.31 3.03
N GLY A 180 -10.17 -19.23 3.79
CA GLY A 180 -8.83 -19.36 3.21
C GLY A 180 -8.65 -18.36 2.06
N PRO A 181 -7.43 -18.19 1.52
CA PRO A 181 -7.26 -17.29 0.38
C PRO A 181 -7.98 -17.85 -0.86
N THR A 182 -9.19 -17.39 -1.17
CA THR A 182 -9.81 -17.73 -2.46
C THR A 182 -9.09 -16.99 -3.59
N LYS A 183 -9.02 -17.63 -4.75
CA LYS A 183 -8.47 -17.03 -5.97
C LYS A 183 -9.12 -15.66 -6.29
N ARG A 184 -10.43 -15.51 -6.03
CA ARG A 184 -11.18 -14.27 -6.28
C ARG A 184 -10.76 -13.10 -5.37
N GLN A 185 -10.55 -13.37 -4.08
CA GLN A 185 -10.09 -12.34 -3.13
C GLN A 185 -8.66 -11.89 -3.43
N ILE A 186 -7.75 -12.83 -3.76
CA ILE A 186 -6.39 -12.49 -4.14
C ILE A 186 -6.39 -11.62 -5.39
N VAL A 187 -7.18 -11.97 -6.41
CA VAL A 187 -7.32 -11.18 -7.64
C VAL A 187 -7.85 -9.77 -7.36
N SER A 188 -8.86 -9.63 -6.50
CA SER A 188 -9.37 -8.32 -6.08
C SER A 188 -8.31 -7.48 -5.35
N LEU A 189 -7.53 -8.10 -4.46
CA LEU A 189 -6.42 -7.42 -3.79
C LEU A 189 -5.33 -7.00 -4.78
N THR A 190 -4.95 -7.88 -5.71
CA THR A 190 -3.99 -7.57 -6.78
C THR A 190 -4.47 -6.43 -7.65
N GLY A 191 -5.76 -6.41 -8.02
CA GLY A 191 -6.36 -5.31 -8.79
C GLY A 191 -6.32 -3.98 -8.03
N ARG A 192 -6.67 -3.96 -6.73
CA ARG A 192 -6.55 -2.76 -5.89
C ARG A 192 -5.11 -2.29 -5.75
N SER A 193 -4.16 -3.21 -5.57
CA SER A 193 -2.72 -2.89 -5.51
C SER A 193 -2.20 -2.33 -6.83
N PHE A 194 -2.64 -2.90 -7.97
CA PHE A 194 -2.29 -2.39 -9.29
C PHE A 194 -2.85 -0.97 -9.51
N ARG A 195 -4.11 -0.71 -9.15
CA ARG A 195 -4.69 0.66 -9.19
C ARG A 195 -3.89 1.65 -8.35
N ARG A 196 -3.49 1.27 -7.13
CA ARG A 196 -2.64 2.11 -6.27
C ARG A 196 -1.26 2.38 -6.91
N PHE A 197 -0.72 1.40 -7.63
CA PHE A 197 0.53 1.56 -8.37
C PHE A 197 0.35 2.54 -9.53
N THR A 198 -0.66 2.34 -10.39
CA THR A 198 -0.89 3.19 -11.56
C THR A 198 -1.22 4.62 -11.17
N SER A 199 -1.98 4.84 -10.08
CA SER A 199 -2.26 6.19 -9.57
C SER A 199 -1.03 6.90 -9.01
N ARG A 200 0.00 6.17 -8.58
CA ARG A 200 1.24 6.76 -8.02
C ARG A 200 2.35 6.93 -9.04
N ARG A 201 2.41 6.05 -10.05
CA ARG A 201 3.54 5.94 -10.98
C ARG A 201 3.16 6.13 -12.44
N GLY A 202 1.87 6.34 -12.72
CA GLY A 202 1.33 6.29 -14.07
C GLY A 202 1.00 4.86 -14.51
N THR A 203 0.16 4.74 -15.53
CA THR A 203 -0.22 3.45 -16.10
C THR A 203 0.92 2.91 -16.96
N PRO A 204 1.47 1.72 -16.67
CA PRO A 204 2.55 1.15 -17.46
C PRO A 204 2.05 0.73 -18.84
N LEU A 205 2.86 0.96 -19.87
CA LEU A 205 2.59 0.42 -21.22
C LEU A 205 2.74 -1.11 -21.27
N LYS A 206 3.67 -1.66 -20.48
CA LYS A 206 3.99 -3.10 -20.47
C LYS A 206 4.20 -3.60 -19.06
N VAL A 207 3.62 -4.75 -18.74
CA VAL A 207 3.81 -5.46 -17.47
C VAL A 207 4.39 -6.84 -17.77
N ILE A 208 5.47 -7.21 -17.08
CA ILE A 208 6.10 -8.52 -17.20
C ILE A 208 5.94 -9.25 -15.86
N SER A 209 5.39 -10.47 -15.87
CA SER A 209 5.24 -11.29 -14.66
C SER A 209 5.54 -12.76 -14.90
N ASP A 210 5.69 -13.53 -13.82
CA ASP A 210 5.67 -14.99 -13.92
C ASP A 210 4.25 -15.53 -14.20
N ASN A 211 4.16 -16.84 -14.47
CA ASN A 211 2.89 -17.54 -14.68
C ASN A 211 2.15 -17.87 -13.38
N GLY A 212 2.40 -17.13 -12.30
CA GLY A 212 1.65 -17.25 -11.06
C GLY A 212 0.14 -17.13 -11.31
N THR A 213 -0.64 -17.99 -10.68
CA THR A 213 -2.10 -18.04 -10.87
C THR A 213 -2.79 -16.72 -10.51
N THR A 214 -2.17 -15.93 -9.64
CA THR A 214 -2.59 -14.58 -9.23
C THR A 214 -2.39 -13.56 -10.35
N PHE A 215 -1.21 -13.53 -10.98
CA PHE A 215 -0.90 -12.61 -12.08
C PHE A 215 -1.64 -12.96 -13.35
N THR A 216 -1.75 -14.24 -13.69
CA THR A 216 -2.55 -14.70 -14.84
C THR A 216 -4.03 -14.32 -14.70
N SER A 217 -4.56 -14.37 -13.48
CA SER A 217 -5.95 -13.96 -13.22
C SER A 217 -6.12 -12.44 -13.17
N ALA A 218 -5.15 -11.71 -12.61
CA ALA A 218 -5.15 -10.25 -12.63
C ALA A 218 -5.05 -9.69 -14.06
N ALA A 219 -4.18 -10.27 -14.89
CA ALA A 219 -4.06 -9.91 -16.30
C ALA A 219 -5.37 -10.11 -17.06
N LYS A 220 -6.10 -11.21 -16.81
CA LYS A 220 -7.44 -11.43 -17.39
C LYS A 220 -8.43 -10.34 -17.01
N VAL A 221 -8.47 -9.96 -15.74
CA VAL A 221 -9.37 -8.89 -15.25
C VAL A 221 -8.99 -7.53 -15.80
N ILE A 222 -7.70 -7.21 -15.85
CA ILE A 222 -7.21 -5.95 -16.39
C ILE A 222 -7.49 -5.88 -17.89
N ASN A 223 -7.23 -6.96 -18.64
CA ASN A 223 -7.58 -7.03 -20.05
C ASN A 223 -9.08 -6.86 -20.26
N SER A 224 -9.95 -7.51 -19.47
CA SER A 224 -11.40 -7.33 -19.61
C SER A 224 -11.87 -5.88 -19.38
N ILE A 225 -11.22 -5.16 -18.46
CA ILE A 225 -11.52 -3.74 -18.17
C ILE A 225 -11.00 -2.85 -19.31
N VAL A 226 -9.80 -3.12 -19.81
CA VAL A 226 -9.18 -2.35 -20.90
C VAL A 226 -9.91 -2.57 -22.24
N THR A 227 -10.51 -3.75 -22.45
CA THR A 227 -11.33 -4.06 -23.63
C THR A 227 -12.77 -3.59 -23.54
N ASP A 228 -13.22 -3.08 -22.38
CA ASP A 228 -14.56 -2.52 -22.24
C ASP A 228 -14.71 -1.29 -23.15
N ARG A 229 -15.82 -1.19 -23.88
CA ARG A 229 -16.03 -0.16 -24.91
C ARG A 229 -15.91 1.25 -24.36
N ALA A 230 -16.47 1.52 -23.18
CA ALA A 230 -16.42 2.85 -22.56
C ALA A 230 -15.00 3.21 -22.08
N VAL A 231 -14.23 2.22 -21.63
CA VAL A 231 -12.83 2.41 -21.22
C VAL A 231 -11.92 2.50 -22.43
N SER A 232 -12.17 1.74 -23.49
CA SER A 232 -11.40 1.75 -24.74
C SER A 232 -11.56 3.07 -25.50
N GLU A 233 -12.74 3.70 -25.45
CA GLU A 233 -12.99 5.04 -25.99
C GLU A 233 -12.26 6.13 -25.17
N TYR A 234 -12.17 5.99 -23.84
CA TYR A 234 -11.44 6.93 -22.96
C TYR A 234 -9.91 6.71 -22.95
N MET A 235 -9.46 5.47 -23.10
CA MET A 235 -8.06 5.05 -23.07
C MET A 235 -7.48 4.83 -24.48
N SER A 236 -8.05 5.44 -25.51
CA SER A 236 -7.56 5.36 -26.90
C SER A 236 -6.10 5.82 -26.97
N GLY A 237 -5.16 4.86 -26.87
CA GLY A 237 -3.70 5.07 -26.82
C GLY A 237 -2.95 4.41 -25.65
N LEU A 238 -3.62 3.99 -24.57
CA LEU A 238 -2.98 3.43 -23.35
C LEU A 238 -3.42 1.98 -23.09
N ARG A 239 -2.97 1.04 -23.93
CA ARG A 239 -3.17 -0.40 -23.69
C ARG A 239 -2.01 -0.96 -22.86
N VAL A 240 -2.33 -1.59 -21.73
CA VAL A 240 -1.34 -2.32 -20.92
C VAL A 240 -1.05 -3.67 -21.58
N ASP A 241 0.13 -3.84 -22.17
CA ASP A 241 0.63 -5.13 -22.70
C ASP A 241 1.16 -6.00 -21.55
N TRP A 242 0.38 -6.98 -21.11
CA TRP A 242 0.80 -7.92 -20.07
C TRP A 242 1.46 -9.17 -20.67
N ARG A 243 2.77 -9.31 -20.48
CA ARG A 243 3.58 -10.46 -20.92
C ARG A 243 3.95 -11.37 -19.78
N PHE A 244 3.90 -12.67 -20.04
CA PHE A 244 4.32 -13.68 -19.08
C PHE A 244 5.69 -14.24 -19.45
N ASN A 245 6.49 -14.53 -18.42
CA ASN A 245 7.74 -15.26 -18.59
C ASN A 245 7.46 -16.64 -19.21
N LEU A 246 8.43 -17.15 -19.97
CA LEU A 246 8.34 -18.50 -20.52
C LEU A 246 8.16 -19.52 -19.38
N GLU A 247 7.23 -20.45 -19.53
CA GLU A 247 6.97 -21.48 -18.53
C GLU A 247 8.25 -22.27 -18.21
N LYS A 248 8.49 -22.51 -16.90
CA LYS A 248 9.69 -23.20 -16.38
C LYS A 248 11.02 -22.49 -16.66
N ALA A 249 10.99 -21.20 -17.02
CA ALA A 249 12.19 -20.38 -17.22
C ALA A 249 12.35 -19.31 -16.11
N PRO A 250 12.65 -19.71 -14.85
CA PRO A 250 12.74 -18.78 -13.72
C PRO A 250 13.83 -17.72 -13.89
N TRP A 251 14.83 -17.95 -14.75
CA TRP A 251 15.88 -16.97 -15.02
C TRP A 251 15.36 -15.67 -15.67
N TRP A 252 14.22 -15.72 -16.39
CA TRP A 252 13.58 -14.51 -16.95
C TRP A 252 13.12 -13.53 -15.86
N GLY A 253 12.78 -14.04 -14.67
CA GLY A 253 12.43 -13.23 -13.50
C GLY A 253 13.55 -13.05 -12.48
N GLY A 254 14.71 -13.65 -12.74
CA GLY A 254 15.77 -13.83 -11.73
C GLY A 254 16.32 -12.52 -11.16
N LEU A 255 16.25 -11.40 -11.91
CA LEU A 255 16.70 -10.10 -11.43
C LEU A 255 15.83 -9.59 -10.27
N PHE A 256 14.51 -9.49 -10.47
CA PHE A 256 13.61 -8.99 -9.43
C PHE A 256 13.47 -9.98 -8.28
N GLU A 257 13.47 -11.29 -8.55
CA GLU A 257 13.44 -12.31 -7.48
C GLU A 257 14.65 -12.23 -6.57
N ARG A 258 15.86 -12.10 -7.15
CA ARG A 258 17.09 -11.96 -6.38
C ARG A 258 17.09 -10.70 -5.54
N MET A 259 16.67 -9.57 -6.12
CA MET A 259 16.60 -8.29 -5.41
C MET A 259 15.58 -8.33 -4.25
N ILE A 260 14.38 -8.86 -4.50
CA ILE A 260 13.34 -9.02 -3.47
C ILE A 260 13.81 -9.99 -2.39
N GLY A 261 14.43 -11.10 -2.77
CA GLY A 261 14.98 -12.09 -1.83
C GLY A 261 16.06 -11.49 -0.94
N LEU A 262 16.95 -10.68 -1.51
CA LEU A 262 17.99 -9.96 -0.79
C LEU A 262 17.39 -8.96 0.21
N MET A 263 16.47 -8.12 -0.25
CA MET A 263 15.76 -7.15 0.61
C MET A 263 15.06 -7.86 1.79
N LYS A 264 14.28 -8.92 1.51
CA LYS A 264 13.53 -9.66 2.55
C LYS A 264 14.47 -10.31 3.56
N ARG A 265 15.60 -10.85 3.11
CA ARG A 265 16.61 -11.47 3.97
C ARG A 265 17.26 -10.42 4.87
N CYS A 266 17.64 -9.26 4.34
CA CYS A 266 18.18 -8.16 5.12
C CYS A 266 17.17 -7.72 6.19
N LEU A 267 15.94 -7.37 5.80
CA LEU A 267 14.87 -6.97 6.73
C LEU A 267 14.64 -8.00 7.83
N ARG A 268 14.46 -9.27 7.48
CA ARG A 268 14.21 -10.35 8.45
C ARG A 268 15.33 -10.45 9.49
N LYS A 269 16.59 -10.38 9.06
CA LYS A 269 17.74 -10.50 9.97
C LYS A 269 17.89 -9.30 10.91
N ILE A 270 17.43 -8.13 10.49
CA ILE A 270 17.58 -6.90 11.28
C ILE A 270 16.42 -6.72 12.26
N ILE A 271 15.20 -6.97 11.81
CA ILE A 271 14.01 -6.97 12.66
C ILE A 271 14.13 -8.10 13.69
N GLY A 272 14.69 -9.25 13.31
CA GLY A 272 15.00 -10.35 14.23
C GLY A 272 13.75 -10.87 14.93
N ARG A 273 13.76 -10.87 16.27
CA ARG A 273 12.64 -11.30 17.12
C ARG A 273 11.71 -10.15 17.54
N SER A 274 12.07 -8.92 17.23
CA SER A 274 11.25 -7.74 17.55
C SER A 274 10.10 -7.58 16.56
N GLY A 275 8.98 -7.03 17.04
CA GLY A 275 7.84 -6.65 16.20
C GLY A 275 7.85 -5.16 15.85
N LEU A 276 7.53 -4.86 14.59
CA LEU A 276 7.14 -3.53 14.15
C LEU A 276 5.61 -3.46 14.14
N THR A 277 5.03 -2.33 14.54
CA THR A 277 3.62 -2.05 14.29
C THR A 277 3.38 -1.92 12.78
N TYR A 278 2.12 -1.92 12.35
CA TYR A 278 1.80 -1.75 10.94
C TYR A 278 2.40 -0.44 10.37
N ASP A 279 2.25 0.67 11.08
CA ASP A 279 2.75 1.98 10.62
C ASP A 279 4.27 2.05 10.58
N GLU A 280 4.95 1.45 11.56
CA GLU A 280 6.41 1.37 11.56
C GLU A 280 6.93 0.48 10.45
N LEU A 281 6.26 -0.65 10.19
CA LEU A 281 6.60 -1.54 9.08
C LEU A 281 6.36 -0.84 7.73
N LEU A 282 5.24 -0.11 7.60
CA LEU A 282 4.92 0.66 6.42
C LEU A 282 6.00 1.73 6.16
N THR A 283 6.37 2.48 7.21
CA THR A 283 7.44 3.49 7.15
C THR A 283 8.77 2.85 6.77
N ALA A 284 9.15 1.75 7.43
CA ALA A 284 10.37 1.02 7.12
C ALA A 284 10.41 0.55 5.66
N ILE A 285 9.30 0.01 5.14
CA ILE A 285 9.23 -0.47 3.74
C ILE A 285 9.38 0.69 2.76
N ILE A 286 8.76 1.84 3.01
CA ILE A 286 8.86 3.02 2.15
C ILE A 286 10.31 3.55 2.13
N GLU A 287 10.97 3.60 3.29
CA GLU A 287 12.37 4.03 3.35
C GLU A 287 13.33 3.00 2.72
N VAL A 288 13.07 1.71 2.91
CA VAL A 288 13.79 0.65 2.21
C VAL A 288 13.61 0.76 0.70
N GLU A 289 12.40 1.06 0.21
CA GLU A 289 12.16 1.33 -1.21
C GLU A 289 13.03 2.48 -1.73
N SER A 290 13.12 3.59 -0.98
CA SER A 290 14.02 4.71 -1.29
C SER A 290 15.48 4.25 -1.38
N ILE A 291 15.96 3.47 -0.40
CA ILE A 291 17.32 2.93 -0.36
C ILE A 291 17.59 2.05 -1.60
N LEU A 292 16.70 1.12 -1.93
CA LEU A 292 16.85 0.24 -3.09
C LEU A 292 16.90 1.02 -4.41
N ASN A 293 16.10 2.09 -4.51
CA ASN A 293 16.00 2.94 -5.69
C ASN A 293 17.13 3.97 -5.81
N SER A 294 17.95 4.13 -4.77
CA SER A 294 19.16 4.97 -4.81
C SER A 294 20.39 4.29 -5.42
N ARG A 295 20.32 2.97 -5.67
CA ARG A 295 21.46 2.20 -6.15
C ARG A 295 21.91 2.65 -7.56
N PRO A 296 23.23 2.74 -7.82
CA PRO A 296 23.74 3.14 -9.13
C PRO A 296 23.61 1.98 -10.13
N LEU A 297 22.97 2.25 -11.28
CA LEU A 297 22.79 1.28 -12.38
C LEU A 297 23.92 1.39 -13.38
N CYS A 298 24.12 2.58 -13.94
CA CYS A 298 25.18 2.91 -14.88
C CYS A 298 25.62 4.35 -14.67
N PHE A 299 26.72 4.72 -15.31
CA PHE A 299 27.19 6.09 -15.32
C PHE A 299 27.04 6.62 -16.75
N ILE A 300 26.21 7.65 -16.94
CA ILE A 300 26.10 8.33 -18.21
C ILE A 300 27.04 9.53 -18.13
N ALA A 301 28.08 9.54 -18.98
CA ALA A 301 28.93 10.71 -19.10
C ALA A 301 28.09 11.82 -19.76
N SER A 302 27.69 12.81 -18.98
CA SER A 302 27.14 14.07 -19.50
C SER A 302 27.99 15.19 -18.92
N ASP A 303 28.27 16.21 -19.73
CA ASP A 303 29.16 17.32 -19.35
C ASP A 303 28.62 18.14 -18.16
N ASP A 304 27.33 17.99 -17.83
CA ASP A 304 26.63 18.79 -16.81
C ASP A 304 26.32 18.05 -15.49
N LEU A 305 26.42 16.70 -15.44
CA LEU A 305 26.03 15.91 -14.26
C LEU A 305 27.03 14.77 -13.95
N GLU A 306 27.84 14.95 -12.91
CA GLU A 306 28.67 13.90 -12.31
C GLU A 306 27.86 12.98 -11.37
N GLU A 307 26.74 12.42 -11.84
CA GLU A 307 25.97 11.45 -11.04
C GLU A 307 25.54 10.21 -11.81
N PRO A 308 25.53 9.03 -11.15
CA PRO A 308 25.10 7.80 -11.81
C PRO A 308 23.59 7.81 -12.07
N LEU A 309 23.17 7.13 -13.13
CA LEU A 309 21.77 6.78 -13.32
C LEU A 309 21.36 5.79 -12.21
N THR A 310 20.21 6.01 -11.59
CA THR A 310 19.64 5.17 -10.53
C THR A 310 18.20 4.82 -10.89
N PRO A 311 17.59 3.78 -10.30
CA PRO A 311 16.16 3.53 -10.49
C PRO A 311 15.29 4.71 -10.11
N SER A 312 15.69 5.51 -9.11
CA SER A 312 14.94 6.72 -8.74
C SER A 312 14.88 7.76 -9.84
N HIS A 313 15.94 7.92 -10.64
CA HIS A 313 15.94 8.78 -11.82
C HIS A 313 14.92 8.30 -12.86
N LEU A 314 14.84 6.98 -13.08
CA LEU A 314 13.90 6.40 -14.05
C LEU A 314 12.44 6.43 -13.58
N ILE A 315 12.20 6.25 -12.28
CA ILE A 315 10.85 6.13 -11.72
C ILE A 315 10.26 7.49 -11.36
N THR A 316 11.07 8.38 -10.80
CA THR A 316 10.63 9.67 -10.22
C THR A 316 11.16 10.87 -11.02
N GLY A 317 12.07 10.66 -11.98
CA GLY A 317 12.73 11.74 -12.72
C GLY A 317 13.80 12.50 -11.90
N ARG A 318 14.06 12.08 -10.66
CA ARG A 318 15.01 12.75 -9.76
C ARG A 318 15.57 11.81 -8.70
N ARG A 319 16.71 12.18 -8.14
CA ARG A 319 17.31 11.50 -6.99
C ARG A 319 16.37 11.55 -5.77
N LEU A 320 16.19 10.42 -5.11
CA LEU A 320 15.58 10.37 -3.79
C LEU A 320 16.64 10.68 -2.72
N THR A 321 16.44 11.75 -1.98
CA THR A 321 17.25 12.13 -0.82
C THR A 321 16.44 11.93 0.45
N ASN A 322 16.99 11.23 1.42
CA ASN A 322 16.37 11.10 2.73
C ASN A 322 16.74 12.30 3.60
N ILE A 323 15.82 12.74 4.47
CA ILE A 323 16.10 13.77 5.46
C ILE A 323 17.13 13.21 6.46
N PRO A 324 18.22 13.93 6.78
CA PRO A 324 19.20 13.44 7.74
C PRO A 324 18.57 13.21 9.11
N ASP A 325 18.74 12.01 9.65
CA ASP A 325 18.12 11.57 10.91
C ASP A 325 18.43 12.51 12.08
N GLU A 326 19.66 13.02 12.14
CA GLU A 326 20.14 13.88 13.22
C GLU A 326 19.37 15.22 13.30
N LEU A 327 18.92 15.74 12.15
CA LEU A 327 18.19 17.01 12.09
C LEU A 327 16.74 16.89 12.54
N CYS A 328 16.11 15.74 12.32
CA CYS A 328 14.76 15.47 12.80
C CYS A 328 14.70 15.53 14.34
N TYR A 329 15.68 14.93 15.03
CA TYR A 329 15.72 14.96 16.50
C TYR A 329 16.12 16.31 17.06
N ARG A 330 17.14 16.95 16.47
CA ARG A 330 17.67 18.21 17.02
C ARG A 330 16.59 19.28 17.03
N ARG A 331 15.82 19.43 15.94
CA ARG A 331 14.73 20.41 15.88
C ARG A 331 13.55 20.06 16.78
N ILE A 332 13.14 18.80 16.86
CA ILE A 332 12.01 18.42 17.72
C ILE A 332 12.35 18.68 19.20
N ASN A 333 13.57 18.37 19.63
CA ASN A 333 14.01 18.64 21.01
C ASN A 333 14.23 20.14 21.27
N GLU A 334 14.66 20.92 20.26
CA GLU A 334 14.86 22.36 20.39
C GLU A 334 13.54 23.16 20.36
N GLU A 335 12.53 22.73 19.60
CA GLU A 335 11.24 23.42 19.46
C GLU A 335 10.22 23.05 20.56
N PHE A 336 10.27 21.82 21.10
CA PHE A 336 9.33 21.33 22.11
C PHE A 336 10.05 21.05 23.43
N ASN A 337 10.50 22.14 24.07
CA ASN A 337 11.32 22.12 25.29
C ASN A 337 10.50 21.90 26.59
N ASP A 338 9.35 21.22 26.50
CA ASP A 338 8.50 20.95 27.65
C ASP A 338 9.08 19.79 28.48
N GLU A 339 9.02 19.92 29.81
CA GLU A 339 9.53 19.00 30.85
C GLU A 339 8.95 17.55 30.83
N VAL A 340 8.33 17.13 29.73
CA VAL A 340 7.74 15.81 29.57
C VAL A 340 8.84 14.83 29.17
N SER A 341 9.24 14.01 30.16
CA SER A 341 10.11 12.83 30.06
C SER A 341 10.14 12.21 28.65
N PRO A 342 11.33 11.92 28.07
CA PRO A 342 11.48 11.47 26.69
C PRO A 342 10.58 10.25 26.43
N THR A 343 9.45 10.50 25.75
CA THR A 343 8.33 9.58 25.64
C THR A 343 8.72 8.30 24.89
N LEU A 344 7.91 7.25 25.05
CA LEU A 344 7.99 5.98 24.31
C LEU A 344 8.12 6.21 22.78
N LEU A 345 7.54 7.28 22.25
CA LEU A 345 7.60 7.71 20.85
C LEU A 345 9.04 7.99 20.40
N ASN A 346 9.81 8.75 21.19
CA ASN A 346 11.24 9.00 20.92
C ASN A 346 12.09 7.73 21.00
N ARG A 347 11.69 6.74 21.80
CA ARG A 347 12.37 5.43 21.84
C ARG A 347 12.03 4.56 20.62
N ARG A 348 10.76 4.53 20.20
CA ARG A 348 10.32 3.74 19.04
C ARG A 348 10.85 4.31 17.73
N LEU A 349 10.86 5.63 17.57
CA LEU A 349 11.48 6.30 16.42
C LEU A 349 12.98 6.00 16.34
N ARG A 350 13.72 6.10 17.46
CA ARG A 350 15.15 5.74 17.52
C ARG A 350 15.39 4.28 17.15
N TYR A 351 14.52 3.39 17.60
CA TYR A 351 14.58 1.98 17.23
C TYR A 351 14.37 1.78 15.72
N LEU A 352 13.37 2.42 15.12
CA LEU A 352 13.09 2.35 13.69
C LEU A 352 14.28 2.85 12.85
N HIS A 353 14.90 3.96 13.25
CA HIS A 353 16.10 4.49 12.58
C HIS A 353 17.27 3.51 12.71
N ALA A 354 17.50 2.95 13.90
CA ALA A 354 18.54 1.94 14.12
C ALA A 354 18.32 0.68 13.27
N VAL A 355 17.05 0.30 13.02
CA VAL A 355 16.69 -0.77 12.08
C VAL A 355 17.09 -0.37 10.65
N LEU A 356 16.79 0.85 10.22
CA LEU A 356 17.13 1.32 8.87
C LEU A 356 18.64 1.50 8.64
N ASP A 357 19.40 1.94 9.63
CA ASP A 357 20.86 2.03 9.56
C ASP A 357 21.50 0.65 9.41
N LYS A 358 21.05 -0.31 10.24
CA LYS A 358 21.46 -1.72 10.13
C LYS A 358 21.04 -2.30 8.78
N PHE A 359 19.89 -1.87 8.24
CA PHE A 359 19.43 -2.26 6.91
C PHE A 359 20.35 -1.77 5.84
N TRP A 360 20.69 -0.49 5.83
CA TRP A 360 21.60 0.09 4.86
C TRP A 360 22.95 -0.64 4.83
N VAL A 361 23.61 -0.81 5.97
CA VAL A 361 24.92 -1.47 6.06
C VAL A 361 24.83 -2.90 5.49
N ARG A 362 23.84 -3.66 5.94
CA ARG A 362 23.68 -5.06 5.53
C ARG A 362 23.29 -5.19 4.05
N TRP A 363 22.35 -4.35 3.59
CA TRP A 363 21.92 -4.31 2.20
C TRP A 363 23.09 -3.99 1.29
N ARG A 364 23.85 -2.93 1.58
CA ARG A 364 25.04 -2.53 0.82
C ARG A 364 26.01 -3.70 0.70
N ASP A 365 26.39 -4.32 1.81
CA ASP A 365 27.40 -5.38 1.81
C ASP A 365 26.92 -6.63 1.07
N GLU A 366 25.68 -7.09 1.31
CA GLU A 366 25.14 -8.27 0.62
C GLU A 366 24.84 -8.01 -0.86
N TYR A 367 24.43 -6.78 -1.25
CA TYR A 367 24.21 -6.39 -2.64
C TYR A 367 25.53 -6.30 -3.42
N LEU A 368 26.53 -5.64 -2.84
CA LEU A 368 27.88 -5.53 -3.42
C LEU A 368 28.54 -6.90 -3.59
N LEU A 369 28.36 -7.79 -2.61
CA LEU A 369 28.78 -9.18 -2.73
C LEU A 369 28.05 -9.90 -3.87
N SER A 370 26.73 -9.73 -3.98
CA SER A 370 25.93 -10.33 -5.07
C SER A 370 26.34 -9.81 -6.45
N LEU A 371 26.71 -8.54 -6.59
CA LEU A 371 27.26 -7.99 -7.83
C LEU A 371 28.59 -8.65 -8.16
N ARG A 372 29.50 -8.75 -7.19
CA ARG A 372 30.80 -9.38 -7.39
C ARG A 372 30.69 -10.85 -7.79
N GLU A 373 29.78 -11.61 -7.18
CA GLU A 373 29.53 -13.01 -7.54
C GLU A 373 29.01 -13.16 -8.98
N ARG A 374 28.16 -12.23 -9.45
CA ARG A 374 27.70 -12.20 -10.85
C ARG A 374 28.89 -12.05 -11.81
N TYR A 375 29.69 -11.00 -11.62
CA TYR A 375 30.89 -10.79 -12.45
C TYR A 375 31.85 -11.97 -12.42
N THR A 376 32.07 -12.56 -11.26
CA THR A 376 32.98 -13.73 -11.13
C THR A 376 32.43 -14.97 -11.84
N ARG A 377 31.11 -15.15 -11.92
CA ARG A 377 30.48 -16.26 -12.65
C ARG A 377 30.51 -16.02 -14.15
N GLU A 378 30.22 -14.81 -14.59
CA GLU A 378 30.34 -14.39 -16.00
C GLU A 378 31.77 -14.59 -16.50
N GLN A 379 32.77 -14.30 -15.67
CA GLN A 379 34.19 -14.56 -15.95
C GLN A 379 34.55 -16.03 -16.20
N LYS A 380 33.72 -17.00 -15.77
CA LYS A 380 33.95 -18.43 -16.00
C LYS A 380 33.32 -18.97 -17.29
N SER A 381 32.40 -18.22 -17.92
CA SER A 381 31.58 -18.74 -19.03
C SER A 381 31.90 -18.15 -20.40
N CYS A 382 32.58 -17.00 -20.49
CA CYS A 382 33.18 -16.41 -21.71
C CYS A 382 34.12 -15.27 -21.26
N SER A 383 35.24 -15.06 -21.96
CA SER A 383 36.29 -14.04 -21.74
C SER A 383 36.18 -13.18 -20.46
N PRO A 384 37.07 -13.36 -19.46
CA PRO A 384 36.92 -12.71 -18.16
C PRO A 384 36.97 -11.18 -18.29
N ARG A 385 35.84 -10.50 -18.03
CA ARG A 385 35.80 -9.03 -17.95
C ARG A 385 36.63 -8.57 -16.75
N LYS A 386 37.84 -8.09 -17.05
CA LYS A 386 38.73 -7.42 -16.08
C LYS A 386 38.38 -5.93 -16.07
N ILE A 387 38.37 -5.33 -14.87
CA ILE A 387 38.24 -3.88 -14.69
C ILE A 387 39.29 -3.19 -15.56
N LYS A 388 38.93 -2.14 -16.29
CA LYS A 388 39.81 -1.37 -17.17
C LYS A 388 40.02 0.04 -16.64
N VAL A 389 41.11 0.67 -17.09
CA VAL A 389 41.32 2.10 -16.89
C VAL A 389 40.21 2.87 -17.61
N GLY A 390 39.61 3.85 -16.93
CA GLY A 390 38.48 4.63 -17.40
C GLY A 390 37.12 4.18 -16.86
N ASP A 391 37.00 2.93 -16.37
CA ASP A 391 35.75 2.39 -15.83
C ASP A 391 35.30 3.14 -14.56
N VAL A 392 34.00 3.39 -14.45
CA VAL A 392 33.40 3.87 -13.20
C VAL A 392 32.95 2.69 -12.36
N VAL A 393 33.42 2.66 -11.11
CA VAL A 393 33.19 1.55 -10.17
C VAL A 393 32.66 2.07 -8.83
N ILE A 394 31.90 1.22 -8.14
CA ILE A 394 31.54 1.43 -6.73
C ILE A 394 32.74 1.05 -5.86
N VAL A 395 33.16 1.98 -5.02
CA VAL A 395 34.22 1.79 -4.03
C VAL A 395 33.60 1.27 -2.73
N HIS A 396 33.77 -0.02 -2.46
CA HIS A 396 33.30 -0.63 -1.22
C HIS A 396 34.00 0.02 -0.01
N SER A 397 33.23 0.75 0.81
CA SER A 397 33.72 1.44 2.01
C SER A 397 32.68 1.37 3.12
N ASP A 398 33.13 1.57 4.36
CA ASP A 398 32.28 1.49 5.56
C ASP A 398 31.48 2.78 5.78
N GLU A 399 30.87 3.30 4.71
CA GLU A 399 30.11 4.54 4.72
C GLU A 399 28.81 4.39 5.52
N LYS A 400 28.54 5.34 6.43
CA LYS A 400 27.37 5.29 7.30
C LYS A 400 26.16 6.00 6.73
N ALA A 401 26.36 6.99 5.86
CA ALA A 401 25.26 7.73 5.24
C ALA A 401 24.37 6.82 4.38
N ARG A 402 23.08 6.75 4.72
CA ARG A 402 22.08 5.94 4.01
C ARG A 402 21.95 6.40 2.56
N SER A 403 21.79 5.45 1.63
CA SER A 403 21.61 5.70 0.19
C SER A 403 22.81 6.39 -0.52
N PHE A 404 23.94 6.55 0.16
CA PHE A 404 25.14 7.13 -0.43
C PHE A 404 26.07 6.04 -0.97
N TRP A 405 26.29 6.05 -2.28
CA TRP A 405 27.19 5.13 -2.96
C TRP A 405 28.48 5.86 -3.33
N LYS A 406 29.61 5.41 -2.77
CA LYS A 406 30.92 5.98 -3.07
C LYS A 406 31.37 5.48 -4.44
N LEU A 407 31.49 6.38 -5.41
CA LEU A 407 31.88 6.07 -6.77
C LEU A 407 33.28 6.59 -7.07
N GLY A 408 33.96 5.94 -8.00
CA GLY A 408 35.17 6.50 -8.56
C GLY A 408 35.52 5.92 -9.92
N ARG A 409 36.31 6.68 -10.65
CA ARG A 409 36.85 6.31 -11.96
C ARG A 409 38.23 5.70 -11.82
N VAL A 410 38.45 4.54 -12.42
CA VAL A 410 39.74 3.84 -12.39
C VAL A 410 40.73 4.60 -13.25
N GLU A 411 41.82 5.08 -12.67
CA GLU A 411 42.91 5.75 -13.40
C GLU A 411 44.05 4.80 -13.72
N GLU A 412 44.36 3.89 -12.79
CA GLU A 412 45.49 2.99 -12.91
C GLU A 412 45.13 1.63 -12.33
N ILE A 413 45.65 0.56 -12.93
CA ILE A 413 45.51 -0.81 -12.44
C ILE A 413 46.88 -1.31 -11.99
N ILE A 414 46.94 -1.72 -10.73
CA ILE A 414 48.15 -2.28 -10.12
C ILE A 414 48.18 -3.77 -10.40
N MET A 415 49.06 -4.17 -11.32
CA MET A 415 49.29 -5.57 -11.69
C MET A 415 50.30 -6.23 -10.75
N GLY A 416 50.08 -7.51 -10.43
CA GLY A 416 51.08 -8.36 -9.80
C GLY A 416 52.11 -8.88 -10.80
N ALA A 417 53.21 -9.45 -10.31
CA ALA A 417 54.23 -10.10 -11.14
C ALA A 417 53.68 -11.24 -12.02
N ASP A 418 52.53 -11.79 -11.64
CA ASP A 418 51.77 -12.83 -12.34
C ASP A 418 50.82 -12.28 -13.42
N GLY A 419 50.83 -10.97 -13.70
CA GLY A 419 49.98 -10.33 -14.71
C GLY A 419 48.50 -10.17 -14.29
N ASN A 420 48.17 -10.46 -13.03
CA ASN A 420 46.82 -10.31 -12.48
C ASN A 420 46.64 -8.98 -11.75
N ALA A 421 45.48 -8.35 -11.91
CA ALA A 421 45.14 -7.11 -11.22
C ALA A 421 44.96 -7.35 -9.71
N ARG A 422 45.81 -6.73 -8.88
CA ARG A 422 45.73 -6.81 -7.40
C ARG A 422 45.05 -5.60 -6.78
N GLY A 423 45.15 -4.45 -7.43
CA GLY A 423 44.53 -3.20 -6.97
C GLY A 423 44.29 -2.21 -8.09
N GLY A 424 43.64 -1.10 -7.77
CA GLY A 424 43.48 0.03 -8.66
C GLY A 424 43.61 1.35 -7.92
N VAL A 425 44.10 2.37 -8.63
CA VAL A 425 44.05 3.77 -8.22
C VAL A 425 42.77 4.37 -8.81
N VAL A 426 41.91 4.89 -7.94
CA VAL A 426 40.57 5.36 -8.32
C VAL A 426 40.40 6.81 -7.91
N ARG A 427 40.02 7.67 -8.86
CA ARG A 427 39.60 9.05 -8.61
C ARG A 427 38.16 9.08 -8.14
N LEU A 428 37.89 9.58 -6.94
CA LEU A 428 36.53 9.75 -6.46
C LEU A 428 35.76 10.81 -7.27
N LEU A 429 34.52 10.47 -7.62
CA LEU A 429 33.56 11.41 -8.21
C LEU A 429 32.85 12.10 -7.04
N SER A 430 33.29 13.31 -6.67
CA SER A 430 32.74 14.08 -5.56
C SER A 430 32.49 15.51 -6.00
N LYS A 431 31.38 16.12 -5.55
CA LYS A 431 30.93 17.48 -5.87
C LYS A 431 31.84 18.62 -5.36
N GLY A 432 33.13 18.38 -5.13
CA GLY A 432 34.09 19.35 -4.62
C GLY A 432 35.34 19.46 -5.50
N LYS A 433 35.94 20.66 -5.54
CA LYS A 433 37.16 20.99 -6.34
C LYS A 433 38.40 20.11 -6.08
N ARG A 434 38.38 19.21 -5.10
CA ARG A 434 39.56 18.42 -4.71
C ARG A 434 39.45 16.99 -5.23
N THR A 435 40.22 16.69 -6.28
CA THR A 435 40.42 15.33 -6.78
C THR A 435 41.06 14.48 -5.68
N THR A 436 40.33 13.47 -5.19
CA THR A 436 40.83 12.54 -4.18
C THR A 436 41.09 11.18 -4.83
N LEU A 437 42.35 10.75 -4.82
CA LEU A 437 42.79 9.46 -5.33
C LEU A 437 42.82 8.43 -4.20
N LEU A 438 42.23 7.27 -4.43
CA LEU A 438 42.21 6.16 -3.48
C LEU A 438 42.86 4.92 -4.11
N LYS A 439 43.82 4.33 -3.39
CA LYS A 439 44.34 2.99 -3.70
C LYS A 439 43.48 1.95 -3.01
N ARG A 440 42.90 1.01 -3.76
CA ARG A 440 42.06 -0.06 -3.21
C ARG A 440 42.37 -1.41 -3.85
N PRO A 441 42.24 -2.53 -3.08
CA PRO A 441 42.28 -3.86 -3.67
C PRO A 441 41.17 -4.01 -4.72
N VAL A 442 41.43 -4.79 -5.77
CA VAL A 442 40.46 -5.03 -6.86
C VAL A 442 39.12 -5.56 -6.33
N GLN A 443 39.16 -6.29 -5.22
CA GLN A 443 38.02 -6.89 -4.54
C GLN A 443 37.05 -5.87 -3.93
N LYS A 444 37.52 -4.64 -3.68
CA LYS A 444 36.73 -3.50 -3.18
C LYS A 444 36.29 -2.56 -4.30
N LEU A 445 36.62 -2.86 -5.55
CA LEU A 445 36.23 -2.11 -6.74
C LEU A 445 35.18 -2.94 -7.48
N ILE A 446 33.93 -2.47 -7.46
CA ILE A 446 32.78 -3.25 -7.94
C ILE A 446 32.19 -2.54 -9.15
N PRO A 447 32.14 -3.16 -10.34
CA PRO A 447 31.52 -2.55 -11.51
C PRO A 447 30.01 -2.30 -11.32
N LEU A 448 29.48 -1.35 -12.09
CA LEU A 448 28.07 -0.92 -12.04
C LEU A 448 27.13 -1.96 -12.68
N GLU A 449 25.90 -2.08 -12.15
CA GLU A 449 24.96 -3.15 -12.49
C GLU A 449 24.60 -3.27 -13.99
N VAL A 450 24.60 -2.17 -14.73
CA VAL A 450 24.30 -2.11 -16.17
C VAL A 450 25.53 -1.61 -16.91
N GLU A 451 25.91 -2.34 -17.95
CA GLU A 451 27.07 -2.03 -18.78
C GLU A 451 26.65 -1.25 -20.03
N GLU A 452 27.50 -0.32 -20.45
CA GLU A 452 27.43 0.25 -21.79
C GLU A 452 27.97 -0.80 -22.76
N SER A 453 27.10 -1.32 -23.65
CA SER A 453 27.54 -2.13 -24.78
C SER A 453 28.14 -1.20 -25.83
N PRO A 454 29.38 -1.43 -26.30
CA PRO A 454 29.87 -0.70 -27.46
C PRO A 454 28.98 -1.06 -28.66
N GLU A 455 28.26 -0.06 -29.17
CA GLU A 455 27.49 -0.05 -30.42
C GLU A 455 26.33 -1.06 -30.51
N MET A 456 25.12 -0.62 -30.13
CA MET A 456 23.94 -0.97 -30.93
C MET A 456 23.80 0.15 -31.96
N GLU A 457 23.94 -0.17 -33.25
CA GLU A 457 23.48 0.70 -34.33
C GLU A 457 22.07 1.19 -33.99
N GLU A 458 21.83 2.49 -34.11
CA GLU A 458 20.51 3.10 -33.97
C GLU A 458 19.51 2.30 -34.79
N SER A 459 18.65 1.53 -34.12
CA SER A 459 17.46 0.99 -34.76
C SER A 459 16.66 2.20 -35.24
N PRO A 460 16.26 2.26 -36.53
CA PRO A 460 15.63 3.44 -37.08
C PRO A 460 14.40 3.78 -36.25
N ASP A 461 14.27 5.07 -35.92
CA ASP A 461 13.10 5.63 -35.28
C ASP A 461 11.85 5.01 -35.87
N ILE A 462 11.07 4.29 -35.04
CA ILE A 462 9.78 3.78 -35.45
C ILE A 462 8.90 5.02 -35.66
N GLU A 463 8.85 5.50 -36.90
CA GLU A 463 7.84 6.45 -37.34
C GLU A 463 6.48 5.90 -36.93
N ARG A 464 5.75 6.72 -36.17
CA ARG A 464 4.35 6.51 -35.83
C ARG A 464 3.54 6.39 -37.11
N THR A 465 3.26 5.16 -37.52
CA THR A 465 2.24 4.86 -38.51
C THR A 465 0.98 4.43 -37.76
N ASP A 466 -0.02 5.30 -37.81
CA ASP A 466 -1.37 5.07 -37.29
C ASP A 466 -2.04 3.95 -38.11
N PRO A 467 -2.44 2.81 -37.53
CA PRO A 467 -3.06 1.74 -38.28
C PRO A 467 -4.56 2.00 -38.38
N THR A 468 -4.96 2.96 -39.21
CA THR A 468 -6.36 3.13 -39.64
C THR A 468 -6.44 3.53 -41.11
N VAL A 469 -6.07 2.64 -42.04
CA VAL A 469 -6.67 2.63 -43.38
C VAL A 469 -6.64 1.22 -43.98
N ASP A 470 -7.82 0.76 -44.38
CA ASP A 470 -8.16 -0.27 -45.37
C ASP A 470 -7.45 -1.62 -45.40
N ALA A 471 -8.22 -2.66 -45.05
CA ALA A 471 -8.22 -3.93 -45.79
C ALA A 471 -9.55 -4.67 -45.56
N SER A 472 -10.65 -4.10 -46.05
CA SER A 472 -11.75 -4.93 -46.56
C SER A 472 -11.34 -5.54 -47.90
N GLU A 473 -11.83 -6.75 -48.16
CA GLU A 473 -11.71 -7.53 -49.40
C GLU A 473 -10.51 -8.50 -49.50
N LYS A 474 -10.78 -9.78 -49.17
CA LYS A 474 -10.74 -10.87 -50.15
C LYS A 474 -11.44 -12.13 -49.63
N LYS A 475 -12.55 -12.47 -50.28
CA LYS A 475 -13.17 -13.81 -50.33
C LYS A 475 -12.40 -14.70 -51.32
N LYS A 476 -12.34 -16.01 -51.04
CA LYS A 476 -12.53 -17.17 -51.95
C LYS A 476 -12.31 -18.45 -51.14
N GLU A 477 -13.37 -19.24 -50.90
CA GLU A 477 -13.82 -20.41 -51.69
C GLU A 477 -12.79 -21.55 -51.68
N ASP A 478 -12.99 -22.59 -50.86
CA ASP A 478 -13.83 -23.80 -51.06
C ASP A 478 -13.02 -24.88 -51.79
N ASP A 479 -12.76 -26.01 -51.12
CA ASP A 479 -12.81 -27.33 -51.77
C ASP A 479 -12.84 -28.49 -50.76
N ARG A 480 -13.64 -29.48 -51.15
CA ARG A 480 -14.16 -30.63 -50.39
C ARG A 480 -13.25 -31.85 -50.51
N GLU A 481 -13.31 -32.71 -49.48
CA GLU A 481 -13.37 -34.19 -49.50
C GLU A 481 -13.02 -34.68 -48.07
N GLY A 482 -13.77 -35.50 -47.33
CA GLY A 482 -14.84 -36.44 -47.66
C GLY A 482 -14.43 -37.85 -47.23
N THR A 483 -14.51 -38.21 -45.94
CA THR A 483 -14.76 -39.62 -45.52
C THR A 483 -15.13 -39.75 -44.04
N VAL A 484 -16.28 -40.41 -43.82
CA VAL A 484 -16.80 -40.95 -42.56
C VAL A 484 -16.07 -42.25 -42.23
N ILE A 485 -15.79 -42.55 -40.95
CA ILE A 485 -15.84 -43.91 -40.32
C ILE A 485 -15.63 -43.78 -38.77
N GLU A 486 -16.68 -44.22 -38.07
CA GLU A 486 -16.78 -45.04 -36.84
C GLU A 486 -15.92 -44.82 -35.58
N ASP A 487 -16.64 -44.81 -34.46
CA ASP A 487 -16.19 -45.07 -33.10
C ASP A 487 -15.40 -46.38 -33.00
N GLY A 488 -14.13 -46.27 -32.64
CA GLY A 488 -13.21 -47.40 -32.50
C GLY A 488 -12.06 -47.10 -31.56
N ASN A 489 -12.28 -47.39 -30.28
CA ASN A 489 -11.30 -47.68 -29.23
C ASN A 489 -9.81 -47.71 -29.67
N ARG A 490 -9.07 -46.60 -29.56
CA ARG A 490 -7.61 -46.59 -29.73
C ARG A 490 -6.89 -46.35 -28.41
N LYS A 491 -6.42 -47.47 -27.87
CA LYS A 491 -5.36 -47.61 -26.87
C LYS A 491 -4.14 -46.76 -27.25
N SER A 492 -3.78 -45.81 -26.40
CA SER A 492 -2.51 -45.07 -26.49
C SER A 492 -1.32 -46.01 -26.20
N THR A 493 -0.53 -46.29 -27.23
CA THR A 493 0.80 -46.90 -27.17
C THR A 493 1.85 -45.86 -26.73
N ARG A 494 2.00 -45.66 -25.41
CA ARG A 494 3.20 -45.05 -24.81
C ARG A 494 3.52 -45.75 -23.48
N PRO A 495 4.80 -46.05 -23.18
CA PRO A 495 5.17 -46.78 -21.97
C PRO A 495 4.86 -45.92 -20.74
N ARG A 496 3.83 -46.32 -19.98
CA ARG A 496 3.54 -45.74 -18.68
C ARG A 496 4.69 -46.10 -17.75
N ARG A 497 5.33 -45.08 -17.16
CA ARG A 497 6.43 -45.23 -16.19
C ARG A 497 6.00 -46.18 -15.08
N ILE A 498 6.56 -47.39 -15.08
CA ILE A 498 6.34 -48.47 -14.12
C ILE A 498 6.46 -47.95 -12.67
N ALA A 499 7.40 -47.03 -12.44
CA ALA A 499 7.62 -46.38 -11.14
C ALA A 499 6.43 -45.60 -10.57
N ALA A 500 5.55 -45.03 -11.42
CA ALA A 500 4.38 -44.27 -10.95
C ALA A 500 3.22 -45.18 -10.55
N VAL A 501 3.11 -46.37 -11.17
CA VAL A 501 2.12 -47.39 -10.81
C VAL A 501 2.54 -48.08 -9.52
N GLU A 502 3.81 -48.44 -9.37
CA GLU A 502 4.34 -49.00 -8.11
C GLU A 502 4.21 -48.04 -6.93
N ALA A 503 4.43 -46.73 -7.15
CA ALA A 503 4.24 -45.73 -6.10
C ALA A 503 2.77 -45.60 -5.68
N ARG A 504 1.84 -45.63 -6.65
CA ARG A 504 0.40 -45.58 -6.38
C ARG A 504 -0.07 -46.83 -5.63
N ASP A 505 0.38 -48.00 -6.06
CA ASP A 505 -0.09 -49.26 -5.48
C ASP A 505 0.52 -49.50 -4.09
N LYS A 506 1.74 -49.01 -3.81
CA LYS A 506 2.30 -48.95 -2.44
C LYS A 506 1.56 -47.98 -1.52
N ILE A 507 1.04 -46.87 -2.05
CA ILE A 507 0.24 -45.92 -1.28
C ILE A 507 -1.13 -46.53 -0.96
N LEU A 508 -1.75 -47.22 -1.93
CA LEU A 508 -3.03 -47.90 -1.72
C LEU A 508 -2.92 -49.07 -0.75
N ALA A 509 -1.85 -49.87 -0.81
CA ALA A 509 -1.61 -50.95 0.16
C ALA A 509 -1.47 -50.41 1.59
N ARG A 510 -0.80 -49.27 1.79
CA ARG A 510 -0.68 -48.60 3.10
C ARG A 510 -1.96 -47.99 3.63
N LEU A 511 -2.92 -47.69 2.75
CA LEU A 511 -4.22 -47.12 3.15
C LEU A 511 -5.24 -48.20 3.52
N CYS A 512 -4.99 -49.47 3.20
CA CYS A 512 -5.87 -50.59 3.55
C CYS A 512 -5.43 -51.34 4.82
N GLU A 513 -4.30 -50.99 5.43
CA GLU A 513 -3.80 -51.60 6.67
C GLU A 513 -4.00 -50.74 7.93
N ASN A 514 -4.82 -49.68 7.88
CA ASN A 514 -5.21 -48.87 9.04
C ASN A 514 -6.72 -48.83 9.24
#